data_AF-A0A1Q7K9E1-F1
#
_entry.id   AF-A0A1Q7K9E1-F1
#
_cell.length_a   1.000
_cell.length_b   1.000
_cell.length_c   1.000
_cell.angle_alpha   90.00
_cell.angle_beta   90.00
_cell.angle_gamma   90.00
#
_symmetry.space_group_name_H-M   'P 1'
#
loop_
_entity.id
_entity.type
_entity.pdbx_description
1 polymer ?
#
loop_
_entity_poly.entity_id
_entity_poly.type
_entity_poly.pdbx_seq_one_letter_code
_entity_poly.pdbx_strand_id
1 'polypeptide(L)'
;MATVKCDVCGGIFSQRHLASHKRLAHAKVGLAAAATPTAPITENELIERIAWLCKSLSAQGRKSVIRLLTERNHKDQKGEIQ
;
A
#
# COMPACT_ATOMS: atom_id res chain seq x y z
N MET A 1 -23.98 11.93 -13.17
CA MET A 1 -22.66 12.39 -12.67
C MET A 1 -21.68 11.23 -12.78
N ALA A 2 -20.59 11.35 -13.55
CA ALA A 2 -19.60 10.29 -13.65
C ALA A 2 -18.75 10.19 -12.36
N THR A 3 -18.75 9.01 -11.75
CA THR A 3 -17.90 8.66 -10.60
C THR A 3 -16.64 7.96 -11.11
N VAL A 4 -15.48 8.36 -10.60
CA VAL A 4 -14.16 7.88 -10.99
C VAL A 4 -13.46 7.29 -9.75
N LYS A 5 -12.77 6.17 -9.94
CA LYS A 5 -12.01 5.50 -8.88
C LYS A 5 -10.65 6.17 -8.71
N CYS A 6 -10.23 6.41 -7.47
CA CYS A 6 -8.89 6.87 -7.16
C CYS A 6 -7.90 5.72 -7.35
N ASP A 7 -6.86 5.92 -8.17
CA ASP A 7 -5.85 4.89 -8.47
C ASP A 7 -4.96 4.56 -7.26
N VAL A 8 -4.90 5.45 -6.25
CA VAL A 8 -4.01 5.31 -5.10
C VAL A 8 -4.68 4.55 -3.95
N CYS A 9 -5.90 4.93 -3.55
CA CYS A 9 -6.62 4.30 -2.43
C CYS A 9 -7.83 3.46 -2.86
N GLY A 10 -8.20 3.49 -4.14
CA GLY A 10 -9.35 2.75 -4.66
C GLY A 10 -10.72 3.34 -4.30
N GLY A 11 -10.79 4.49 -3.63
CA GLY A 11 -12.05 5.16 -3.29
C GLY A 11 -12.79 5.70 -4.51
N ILE A 12 -14.13 5.78 -4.45
CA ILE A 12 -14.96 6.27 -5.54
C ILE A 12 -15.34 7.73 -5.27
N PHE A 13 -14.97 8.62 -6.18
CA PHE A 13 -15.24 10.06 -6.06
C PHE A 13 -15.87 10.60 -7.34
N SER A 14 -16.57 11.73 -7.27
CA SER A 14 -16.95 12.46 -8.47
C SER A 14 -15.69 13.00 -9.18
N GLN A 15 -15.70 13.09 -10.50
CA GLN A 15 -14.55 13.56 -11.29
C GLN A 15 -13.94 14.88 -10.78
N ARG A 16 -14.78 15.83 -10.34
CA ARG A 16 -14.34 17.12 -9.75
C ARG A 16 -13.63 16.98 -8.40
N HIS A 17 -14.02 16.00 -7.58
CA HIS A 17 -13.47 15.79 -6.25
C HIS A 17 -12.21 14.93 -6.25
N LEU A 18 -11.99 14.15 -7.32
CA LEU A 18 -10.85 13.24 -7.40
C LEU A 18 -9.50 13.97 -7.41
N ALA A 19 -9.41 15.13 -8.08
CA ALA A 19 -8.20 15.95 -8.08
C ALA A 19 -7.88 16.51 -6.68
N SER A 20 -8.90 17.02 -5.98
CA SER A 20 -8.76 17.52 -4.61
C SER A 20 -8.40 16.40 -3.63
N HIS A 21 -9.07 15.25 -3.74
CA HIS A 21 -8.75 14.06 -2.97
C HIS A 21 -7.29 13.61 -3.19
N LYS A 22 -6.84 13.50 -4.46
CA LYS A 22 -5.45 13.16 -4.77
C LYS A 22 -4.47 14.15 -4.15
N ARG A 23 -4.77 15.45 -4.19
CA ARG A 23 -3.89 16.47 -3.61
C ARG A 23 -3.86 16.41 -2.08
N LEU A 24 -4.99 16.21 -1.41
CA LEU A 24 -5.08 16.31 0.05
C LEU A 24 -4.73 14.99 0.75
N ALA A 25 -5.20 13.86 0.24
CA ALA A 25 -4.98 12.55 0.84
C ALA A 25 -3.71 11.87 0.35
N HIS A 26 -3.22 12.26 -0.84
CA HIS A 26 -2.05 11.68 -1.48
C HIS A 26 -1.08 12.75 -1.99
N ALA A 27 -1.01 13.91 -1.31
CA ALA A 27 0.08 14.86 -1.51
C ALA A 27 1.38 14.07 -1.51
N LYS A 28 1.94 13.86 -2.70
CA LYS A 28 3.24 13.25 -2.88
C LYS A 28 4.16 14.08 -2.00
N VAL A 29 4.70 13.47 -0.95
CA VAL A 29 5.83 13.99 -0.19
C VAL A 29 6.98 14.09 -1.19
N GLY A 30 6.99 15.18 -1.96
CA GLY A 30 7.97 15.46 -3.00
C GLY A 30 9.30 15.97 -2.43
N LEU A 31 9.42 16.06 -1.10
CA LEU A 31 10.62 16.48 -0.40
C LEU A 31 10.72 15.78 0.97
N ALA A 32 11.07 14.50 0.97
CA ALA A 32 11.68 13.84 2.13
C ALA A 32 12.76 12.84 1.69
N ALA A 33 13.48 13.19 0.62
CA ALA A 33 14.76 12.57 0.28
C ALA A 33 15.94 13.18 1.08
N ALA A 34 15.66 13.96 2.12
CA ALA A 34 16.67 14.50 3.01
C ALA A 34 16.13 14.53 4.45
N ALA A 35 16.91 13.96 5.37
CA ALA A 35 16.75 13.96 6.82
C ALA A 35 15.82 12.88 7.42
N THR A 36 16.30 11.64 7.44
CA THR A 36 16.51 10.94 8.72
C THR A 36 17.54 9.83 8.53
N PRO A 37 18.46 9.61 9.48
CA PRO A 37 19.46 8.54 9.39
C PRO A 37 18.72 7.21 9.55
N THR A 38 18.54 6.49 8.45
CA THR A 38 17.96 5.15 8.47
C THR A 38 18.96 4.23 9.17
N ALA A 39 18.78 4.08 10.49
CA ALA A 39 19.17 2.85 11.17
C ALA A 39 18.66 1.67 10.33
N PRO A 40 19.40 0.55 10.24
CA PRO A 40 18.95 -0.61 9.49
C PRO A 40 17.58 -1.01 10.03
N ILE A 41 16.53 -0.78 9.24
CA ILE A 41 15.17 -1.15 9.60
C ILE A 41 15.21 -2.67 9.73
N THR A 42 15.06 -3.15 10.97
CA THR A 42 15.11 -4.58 11.24
C THR A 42 13.89 -5.26 10.65
N GLU A 43 14.02 -6.55 10.30
CA GLU A 43 12.90 -7.34 9.78
C GLU A 43 11.68 -7.28 10.71
N ASN A 44 11.91 -7.30 12.03
CA ASN A 44 10.87 -7.17 13.04
C ASN A 44 10.09 -5.85 12.92
N GLU A 45 10.77 -4.72 12.70
CA GLU A 45 10.11 -3.42 12.55
C GLU A 45 9.25 -3.37 11.28
N LEU A 46 9.70 -4.01 10.20
CA LEU A 46 8.90 -4.17 8.98
C LEU A 46 7.66 -5.04 9.22
N ILE A 47 7.82 -6.16 9.94
CA ILE A 47 6.72 -7.05 10.28
C ILE A 47 5.66 -6.32 11.12
N GLU A 48 6.08 -5.56 12.14
CA GLU A 48 5.16 -4.79 12.99
C GLU A 48 4.39 -3.73 12.18
N ARG A 49 5.08 -3.02 11.28
CA ARG A 49 4.43 -2.06 10.37
C ARG A 49 3.39 -2.73 9.47
N ILE A 50 3.69 -3.90 8.91
CA ILE A 50 2.75 -4.66 8.07
C ILE A 50 1.55 -5.12 8.91
N ALA A 51 1.78 -5.63 10.13
CA ALA A 51 0.72 -6.06 11.03
C ALA A 51 -0.22 -4.90 11.40
N TRP A 52 0.36 -3.73 11.69
CA TRP A 52 -0.41 -2.52 11.99
C TRP A 52 -1.28 -2.07 10.81
N LEU A 53 -0.73 -2.07 9.59
CA LEU A 53 -1.48 -1.75 8.38
C LEU A 53 -2.63 -2.74 8.14
N CYS A 54 -2.39 -4.04 8.33
CA CYS A 54 -3.41 -5.07 8.24
C CYS A 54 -4.57 -4.86 9.23
N LYS A 55 -4.28 -4.35 10.44
CA LYS A 55 -5.33 -4.04 11.44
C LYS A 55 -6.31 -2.97 10.95
N SER A 56 -5.85 -2.03 10.15
CA SER A 56 -6.68 -0.95 9.58
C SER A 56 -7.58 -1.42 8.43
N LEU A 57 -7.39 -2.64 7.93
CA LEU A 57 -8.21 -3.23 6.87
C LEU A 57 -9.42 -3.97 7.44
N SER A 58 -10.48 -4.10 6.63
CA SER A 58 -11.61 -4.99 6.92
C SER A 58 -11.16 -6.46 6.96
N ALA A 59 -11.99 -7.34 7.54
CA ALA A 59 -11.69 -8.78 7.57
C ALA A 59 -11.49 -9.36 6.15
N GLN A 60 -12.24 -8.88 5.16
CA GLN A 60 -12.08 -9.27 3.76
C GLN A 60 -10.78 -8.70 3.14
N GLY A 61 -10.43 -7.46 3.48
CA GLY A 61 -9.16 -6.84 3.09
C GLY A 61 -7.96 -7.65 3.59
N ARG A 62 -7.95 -8.04 4.88
CA ARG A 62 -6.90 -8.88 5.46
C ARG A 62 -6.76 -10.24 4.76
N LYS A 63 -7.88 -10.93 4.49
CA LYS A 63 -7.89 -12.20 3.74
C LYS A 63 -7.31 -12.04 2.33
N SER A 64 -7.61 -10.92 1.67
CA SER A 64 -7.07 -10.63 0.33
C SER A 64 -5.56 -10.40 0.35
N VAL A 65 -5.05 -9.70 1.37
CA VAL A 65 -3.60 -9.49 1.57
C VAL A 65 -2.88 -10.82 1.77
N ILE A 66 -3.41 -11.69 2.66
CA ILE A 66 -2.81 -13.02 2.91
C ILE A 66 -2.73 -13.82 1.60
N ARG A 67 -3.82 -13.87 0.83
CA ARG A 67 -3.84 -14.58 -0.46
C ARG A 67 -2.76 -14.07 -1.42
N LEU A 68 -2.63 -12.74 -1.56
CA LEU A 68 -1.61 -12.14 -2.42
C LEU A 68 -0.17 -12.45 -1.96
N LEU A 69 0.07 -12.47 -0.65
CA LEU A 69 1.37 -12.84 -0.10
C LEU A 69 1.70 -14.31 -0.38
N THR A 70 0.73 -15.22 -0.21
CA THR A 70 0.88 -16.64 -0.56
C THR A 70 1.19 -16.81 -2.05
N GLU A 71 0.44 -16.14 -2.93
CA GLU A 71 0.65 -16.20 -4.39
C GLU A 71 2.05 -15.70 -4.79
N ARG A 72 2.56 -14.67 -4.14
CA ARG A 72 3.91 -14.15 -4.40
C ARG A 72 5.01 -15.09 -3.91
N ASN A 73 4.86 -15.66 -2.71
CA ASN A 73 5.82 -16.65 -2.19
C ASN A 73 5.93 -17.88 -3.11
N HIS A 74 4.82 -18.31 -3.71
CA HIS A 74 4.84 -19.44 -4.66
C HIS A 74 5.50 -19.07 -6.00
N LYS A 75 5.44 -17.81 -6.42
CA LYS A 75 6.10 -17.33 -7.64
C LYS A 75 7.61 -17.20 -7.47
N ASP A 76 8.04 -16.77 -6.29
CA ASP A 76 9.45 -16.66 -5.93
C ASP A 76 10.14 -18.02 -5.98
N GLN A 77 9.49 -19.06 -5.42
CA GLN A 77 9.98 -20.44 -5.46
C GLN A 77 10.00 -21.08 -6.86
N LYS A 78 9.28 -20.52 -7.84
CA LYS A 78 9.25 -21.04 -9.22
C LYS A 78 10.28 -20.35 -10.13
N GLY A 79 10.93 -19.28 -9.66
CA GLY A 79 11.93 -18.51 -10.42
C GLY A 79 13.35 -19.05 -10.35
N GLU A 80 13.63 -20.04 -9.49
CA GLU A 80 14.99 -20.54 -9.21
C GLU A 80 15.30 -21.87 -9.94
N ILE A 81 14.76 -22.05 -11.15
CA ILE A 81 15.25 -23.07 -12.09
C ILE A 81 15.57 -22.35 -13.41
N GLN A 82 16.80 -21.86 -13.52
CA GLN A 82 17.45 -21.62 -14.80
C GLN A 82 18.93 -22.03 -14.72
#